data_AF-A0A1Y3AMY5-F1
#
_entry.id   AF-A0A1Y3AMY5-F1
#
_cell.length_a   1.000
_cell.length_b   1.000
_cell.length_c   1.000
_cell.angle_alpha   90.00
_cell.angle_beta   90.00
_cell.angle_gamma   90.00
#
_symmetry.space_group_name_H-M   'P 1'
#
loop_
_entity.id
_entity.type
_entity.pdbx_description
1 polymer ?
#
loop_
_entity_poly.entity_id
_entity_poly.type
_entity_poly.pdbx_seq_one_letter_code
_entity_poly.pdbx_strand_id
1 'polypeptide(L)'
;MTGGVGEKSVRSIIENARRISDLVLPEDKDPIRKSANDIESMTNALCELRDEGKIATPQAQSLGHSINNQLKNLSNLVNKAIQNLERSGIQGPAHTVSGRVDQASKWLSNLNFDDKGLGSQAIKALVQDGRKIGQSCNPAQREDIYNLCNQVEMLQKQLEDLCRRGLGHTPQAQELARKLKLKLRELNKMIEQALITRVVEDFIDIVTPLKQFTDAVHMAKGTPNRDNNFQEKANNLSQFSQRVANTARNVGSGLAKNKRLAEGLMNYSNQIENLTPQLISAGRIRFTHPDNKSADEHFENLKSQYQENLEQLRNMVDEAVDSVSFVNASEEAILKYTTLCENSIANRQPQGMVENTSNIARLANRVLSVAKQEADNSEDQSFISNVNLSADNLQRCKLLYLFNNFNIFT
;
A
#
# COMPACT_ATOMS: atom_id res chain seq x y z
N MET A 1 23.30 11.65 -9.06
CA MET A 1 22.07 12.45 -9.29
C MET A 1 22.21 13.75 -8.50
N THR A 2 22.74 14.77 -9.16
CA THR A 2 22.87 16.13 -8.64
C THR A 2 21.57 16.87 -8.96
N GLY A 3 20.78 17.19 -7.94
CA GLY A 3 19.52 17.90 -8.09
C GLY A 3 18.82 18.06 -6.75
N GLY A 4 18.54 19.30 -6.35
CA GLY A 4 17.82 19.63 -5.12
C GLY A 4 16.36 19.14 -5.15
N VAL A 5 15.69 19.18 -3.99
CA VAL A 5 14.29 18.71 -3.83
C VAL A 5 13.36 19.33 -4.88
N GLY A 6 13.51 20.62 -5.19
CA GLY A 6 12.68 21.31 -6.18
C GLY A 6 12.80 20.76 -7.61
N GLU A 7 14.00 20.36 -8.06
CA GLU A 7 14.17 19.77 -9.38
C GLU A 7 13.47 18.42 -9.48
N LYS A 8 13.64 17.57 -8.45
CA LYS A 8 12.98 16.26 -8.39
C LYS A 8 11.46 16.42 -8.43
N SER A 9 10.91 17.41 -7.73
CA SER A 9 9.48 17.72 -7.77
C SER A 9 9.01 18.11 -9.16
N VAL A 10 9.74 18.99 -9.86
CA VAL A 10 9.38 19.38 -11.25
C VAL A 10 9.43 18.18 -12.19
N ARG A 11 10.47 17.34 -12.11
CA ARG A 11 10.57 16.12 -12.93
C ARG A 11 9.45 15.14 -12.65
N SER A 12 9.06 14.97 -11.38
CA SER A 12 7.91 14.15 -11.00
C SER A 12 6.59 14.68 -11.57
N ILE A 13 6.38 16.01 -11.57
CA ILE A 13 5.20 16.64 -12.19
C ILE A 13 5.15 16.35 -13.70
N ILE A 14 6.27 16.50 -14.41
CA ILE A 14 6.36 16.20 -15.86
C ILE A 14 5.99 14.74 -16.14
N GLU A 15 6.54 13.80 -15.36
CA GLU A 15 6.26 12.38 -15.52
C GLU A 15 4.78 12.05 -15.26
N ASN A 16 4.20 12.64 -14.22
CA ASN A 16 2.77 12.47 -13.92
C ASN A 16 1.89 13.08 -15.02
N ALA A 17 2.24 14.25 -15.55
CA ALA A 17 1.51 14.84 -16.66
C ALA A 17 1.57 13.99 -17.93
N ARG A 18 2.71 13.35 -18.22
CA ARG A 18 2.83 12.37 -19.32
C ARG A 18 1.90 11.18 -19.12
N ARG A 19 1.86 10.61 -17.91
CA ARG A 19 0.91 9.52 -17.58
C ARG A 19 -0.54 9.96 -17.77
N ILE A 20 -0.90 11.16 -17.30
CA ILE A 20 -2.25 11.70 -17.47
C ILE A 20 -2.58 11.89 -18.95
N SER A 21 -1.63 12.36 -19.77
CA SER A 21 -1.84 12.55 -21.22
C SER A 21 -2.22 11.26 -21.96
N ASP A 22 -1.86 10.10 -21.41
CA ASP A 22 -2.22 8.80 -21.98
C ASP A 22 -3.61 8.32 -21.57
N LEU A 23 -4.25 9.00 -20.62
CA LEU A 23 -5.56 8.66 -20.05
C LEU A 23 -6.69 9.63 -20.45
N VAL A 24 -6.35 10.78 -21.01
CA VAL A 24 -7.31 11.82 -21.42
C VAL A 24 -7.80 11.61 -22.85
N LEU A 25 -8.79 12.41 -23.26
CA LEU A 25 -9.32 12.39 -24.62
C LEU A 25 -8.23 12.76 -25.65
N PRO A 26 -8.30 12.25 -26.89
CA PRO A 26 -7.31 12.56 -27.92
C PRO A 26 -7.09 14.06 -28.14
N GLU A 27 -8.14 14.87 -28.05
CA GLU A 27 -8.05 16.34 -28.17
C GLU A 27 -7.22 17.02 -27.06
N ASP A 28 -7.13 16.41 -25.87
CA ASP A 28 -6.45 16.98 -24.71
C ASP A 28 -5.03 16.43 -24.52
N LYS A 29 -4.69 15.32 -25.20
CA LYS A 29 -3.40 14.63 -25.09
C LYS A 29 -2.22 15.49 -25.55
N ASP A 30 -2.29 16.01 -26.77
CA ASP A 30 -1.18 16.73 -27.40
C ASP A 30 -0.83 18.05 -26.68
N PRO A 31 -1.80 18.87 -26.23
CA PRO A 31 -1.51 20.06 -25.42
C PRO A 31 -0.76 19.75 -24.12
N ILE A 32 -1.14 18.69 -23.39
CA ILE A 32 -0.49 18.29 -22.14
C ILE A 32 0.94 17.82 -22.41
N ARG A 33 1.14 16.96 -23.42
CA ARG A 33 2.49 16.46 -23.78
C ARG A 33 3.41 17.58 -24.20
N LYS A 34 2.92 18.52 -25.00
CA LYS A 34 3.71 19.68 -25.43
C LYS A 34 4.16 20.52 -24.23
N SER A 35 3.23 20.88 -23.34
CA SER A 35 3.56 21.67 -22.15
C SER A 35 4.55 20.94 -21.22
N ALA A 36 4.41 19.62 -21.04
CA ALA A 36 5.34 18.81 -20.26
C ALA A 36 6.77 18.81 -20.88
N ASN A 37 6.88 18.70 -22.21
CA ASN A 37 8.16 18.75 -22.92
C ASN A 37 8.81 20.14 -22.83
N ASP A 38 8.01 21.21 -22.95
CA ASP A 38 8.50 22.59 -22.82
C ASP A 38 9.09 22.83 -21.42
N ILE A 39 8.39 22.38 -20.36
CA ILE A 39 8.86 22.50 -18.97
C ILE A 39 10.14 21.67 -18.76
N GLU A 40 10.23 20.47 -19.34
CA GLU A 40 11.44 19.64 -19.26
C GLU A 40 12.65 20.35 -19.89
N SER A 41 12.49 20.90 -21.09
CA SER A 41 13.54 21.65 -21.78
C SER A 41 14.00 22.87 -20.97
N MET A 42 13.06 23.63 -20.41
CA MET A 42 13.38 24.81 -19.59
C MET A 42 14.05 24.43 -18.26
N THR A 43 13.64 23.32 -17.66
CA THR A 43 14.23 22.80 -16.43
C THR A 43 15.66 22.34 -16.66
N ASN A 44 15.93 21.64 -17.77
CA ASN A 44 17.28 21.24 -18.14
C ASN A 44 18.19 22.47 -18.36
N ALA A 45 17.72 23.48 -19.10
CA ALA A 45 18.47 24.73 -19.31
C ALA A 45 18.74 25.49 -17.99
N LEU A 46 17.81 25.46 -17.03
CA LEU A 46 18.01 26.06 -15.72
C LEU A 46 19.02 25.27 -14.86
N CYS A 47 19.03 23.94 -14.97
CA CYS A 47 20.03 23.10 -14.31
C CYS A 47 21.43 23.35 -14.86
N GLU A 48 21.59 23.46 -16.18
CA GLU A 48 22.88 23.82 -16.82
C GLU A 48 23.41 25.15 -16.30
N LEU A 49 22.57 26.20 -16.23
CA LEU A 49 22.97 27.49 -15.66
C LEU A 49 23.33 27.42 -14.18
N ARG A 50 22.74 26.48 -13.42
CA ARG A 50 23.09 26.25 -12.02
C ARG A 50 24.43 25.56 -11.86
N ASP A 51 24.70 24.56 -12.69
CA ASP A 51 25.97 23.83 -12.71
C ASP A 51 27.13 24.75 -13.14
N GLU A 52 26.87 25.73 -14.00
CA GLU A 52 27.80 26.80 -14.36
C GLU A 52 27.96 27.92 -13.30
N GLY A 53 27.24 27.86 -12.18
CA GLY A 53 27.27 28.88 -11.12
C GLY A 53 26.54 30.19 -11.45
N LYS A 54 25.77 30.25 -12.55
CA LYS A 54 25.09 31.44 -13.08
C LYS A 54 23.67 31.66 -12.52
N ILE A 55 23.46 31.30 -11.25
CA ILE A 55 22.12 31.27 -10.60
C ILE A 55 21.51 32.66 -10.43
N ALA A 56 22.35 33.69 -10.25
CA ALA A 56 21.92 35.08 -10.06
C ALA A 56 21.73 35.86 -11.38
N THR A 57 21.84 35.21 -12.54
CA THR A 57 21.67 35.90 -13.83
C THR A 57 20.20 36.22 -14.10
N PRO A 58 19.89 37.34 -14.79
CA PRO A 58 18.53 37.65 -15.22
C PRO A 58 17.89 36.53 -16.06
N GLN A 59 18.71 35.80 -16.82
CA GLN A 59 18.31 34.65 -17.61
C GLN A 59 17.85 33.46 -16.73
N ALA A 60 18.61 33.10 -15.69
CA ALA A 60 18.23 32.04 -14.76
C ALA A 60 16.95 32.41 -13.97
N GLN A 61 16.82 33.67 -13.56
CA GLN A 61 15.61 34.16 -12.90
C GLN A 61 14.39 34.14 -13.84
N SER A 62 14.54 34.57 -15.09
CA SER A 62 13.48 34.54 -16.10
C SER A 62 13.03 33.11 -16.43
N LEU A 63 13.97 32.16 -16.52
CA LEU A 63 13.65 30.73 -16.70
C LEU A 63 12.86 30.18 -15.51
N GLY A 64 13.26 30.50 -14.27
CA GLY A 64 12.52 30.10 -13.08
C GLY A 64 11.06 30.60 -13.07
N HIS A 65 10.83 31.86 -13.43
CA HIS A 65 9.47 32.41 -13.54
C HIS A 65 8.67 31.75 -14.65
N SER A 66 9.30 31.53 -15.81
CA SER A 66 8.68 30.90 -16.97
C SER A 66 8.30 29.44 -16.69
N ILE A 67 9.15 28.68 -15.98
CA ILE A 67 8.84 27.32 -15.51
C ILE A 67 7.63 27.34 -14.58
N ASN A 68 7.59 28.26 -13.61
CA ASN A 68 6.45 28.38 -12.69
C ASN A 68 5.13 28.68 -13.42
N ASN A 69 5.17 29.57 -14.42
CA ASN A 69 4.00 29.89 -15.24
C ASN A 69 3.56 28.70 -16.10
N GLN A 70 4.50 27.96 -16.70
CA GLN A 70 4.18 26.76 -17.47
C GLN A 70 3.64 25.63 -16.59
N LEU A 71 4.13 25.47 -15.36
CA LEU A 71 3.57 24.52 -14.39
C LEU A 71 2.11 24.84 -14.04
N LYS A 72 1.77 26.13 -13.87
CA LYS A 72 0.37 26.56 -13.68
C LYS A 72 -0.49 26.27 -14.91
N ASN A 73 0.04 26.54 -16.10
CA ASN A 73 -0.66 26.26 -17.35
C ASN A 73 -0.90 24.74 -17.54
N LEU A 74 0.12 23.93 -17.28
CA LEU A 74 0.02 22.47 -17.31
C LEU A 74 -1.05 21.96 -16.34
N SER A 75 -1.08 22.49 -15.12
CA SER A 75 -2.13 22.17 -14.14
C SER A 75 -3.53 22.50 -14.66
N ASN A 76 -3.71 23.66 -15.31
CA ASN A 76 -4.99 24.03 -15.91
C ASN A 76 -5.38 23.12 -17.08
N LEU A 77 -4.45 22.76 -17.95
CA LEU A 77 -4.67 21.81 -19.06
C LEU A 77 -5.09 20.44 -18.53
N VAL A 78 -4.40 19.93 -17.51
CA VAL A 78 -4.73 18.67 -16.85
C VAL A 78 -6.13 18.74 -16.22
N ASN A 79 -6.46 19.79 -15.48
CA ASN A 79 -7.78 19.94 -14.86
C ASN A 79 -8.90 20.01 -15.90
N LYS A 80 -8.69 20.74 -17.01
CA LYS A 80 -9.64 20.81 -18.11
C LYS A 80 -9.84 19.44 -18.77
N ALA A 81 -8.76 18.71 -19.00
CA ALA A 81 -8.80 17.38 -19.60
C ALA A 81 -9.53 16.37 -18.70
N ILE A 82 -9.36 16.46 -17.38
CA ILE A 82 -10.12 15.66 -16.41
C ILE A 82 -11.61 15.99 -16.49
N GLN A 83 -11.99 17.27 -16.51
CA GLN A 83 -13.40 17.67 -16.63
C GLN A 83 -14.03 17.23 -17.96
N ASN A 84 -13.29 17.32 -19.06
CA ASN A 84 -13.74 16.84 -20.36
C ASN A 84 -13.95 15.32 -20.36
N LEU A 85 -13.03 14.58 -19.76
CA LEU A 85 -13.13 13.13 -19.60
C LEU A 85 -14.36 12.75 -18.77
N GLU A 86 -14.59 13.41 -17.63
CA GLU A 86 -15.76 13.20 -16.77
C GLU A 86 -17.08 13.48 -17.50
N ARG A 87 -17.14 14.56 -18.32
CA ARG A 87 -18.33 14.92 -19.11
C ARG A 87 -18.60 13.99 -20.27
N SER A 88 -17.57 13.37 -20.85
CA SER A 88 -17.70 12.50 -22.02
C SER A 88 -18.41 11.18 -21.72
N GLY A 89 -18.58 10.82 -20.44
CA GLY A 89 -19.13 9.53 -20.03
C GLY A 89 -18.24 8.32 -20.37
N ILE A 90 -17.05 8.55 -20.97
CA ILE A 90 -16.04 7.52 -21.22
C ILE A 90 -15.46 7.13 -19.87
N GLN A 91 -15.76 5.92 -19.41
CA GLN A 91 -15.19 5.40 -18.16
C GLN A 91 -13.67 5.23 -18.32
N GLY A 92 -12.89 5.97 -17.55
CA GLY A 92 -11.44 5.75 -17.46
C GLY A 92 -11.10 4.40 -16.81
N PRO A 93 -9.83 3.95 -16.88
CA PRO A 93 -9.40 2.72 -16.23
C PRO A 93 -9.68 2.73 -14.72
N ALA A 94 -10.23 1.64 -14.19
CA ALA A 94 -10.46 1.50 -12.77
C ALA A 94 -9.15 1.41 -11.98
N HIS A 95 -9.12 2.09 -10.83
CA HIS A 95 -7.97 2.14 -9.93
C HIS A 95 -7.99 1.08 -8.84
N THR A 96 -9.15 0.43 -8.62
CA THR A 96 -9.29 -0.70 -7.69
C THR A 96 -9.37 -2.03 -8.43
N VAL A 97 -8.92 -3.12 -7.80
CA VAL A 97 -9.01 -4.49 -8.31
C VAL A 97 -10.48 -4.85 -8.59
N SER A 98 -11.38 -4.61 -7.63
CA SER A 98 -12.81 -4.83 -7.82
C SER A 98 -13.38 -4.05 -9.02
N GLY A 99 -13.03 -2.76 -9.15
CA GLY A 99 -13.46 -1.96 -10.31
C GLY A 99 -12.91 -2.47 -11.65
N ARG A 100 -11.68 -3.01 -11.67
CA ARG A 100 -11.10 -3.65 -12.86
C ARG A 100 -11.82 -4.95 -13.20
N VAL A 101 -12.21 -5.74 -12.20
CA VAL A 101 -13.02 -6.96 -12.40
C VAL A 101 -14.38 -6.62 -12.99
N ASP A 102 -15.00 -5.54 -12.53
CA ASP A 102 -16.28 -5.06 -13.08
C ASP A 102 -16.14 -4.57 -14.52
N GLN A 103 -15.10 -3.79 -14.82
CA GLN A 103 -14.80 -3.34 -16.18
C GLN A 103 -14.54 -4.51 -17.12
N ALA A 104 -13.68 -5.45 -16.72
CA ALA A 104 -13.42 -6.67 -17.47
C ALA A 104 -14.71 -7.48 -17.65
N SER A 105 -15.52 -7.63 -16.59
CA SER A 105 -16.78 -8.37 -16.64
C SER A 105 -17.80 -7.77 -17.59
N LYS A 106 -17.88 -6.43 -17.68
CA LYS A 106 -18.75 -5.72 -18.64
C LYS A 106 -18.32 -6.01 -20.07
N TRP A 107 -17.03 -5.90 -20.37
CA TRP A 107 -16.48 -6.24 -21.68
C TRP A 107 -16.76 -7.69 -22.06
N LEU A 108 -16.49 -8.63 -21.16
CA LEU A 108 -16.75 -10.06 -21.36
C LEU A 108 -18.24 -10.40 -21.53
N SER A 109 -19.14 -9.53 -21.11
CA SER A 109 -20.60 -9.74 -21.27
C SER A 109 -21.13 -9.21 -22.61
N ASN A 110 -20.37 -8.36 -23.32
CA ASN A 110 -20.70 -7.91 -24.66
C ASN A 110 -19.44 -7.65 -25.49
N LEU A 111 -18.93 -8.71 -26.12
CA LEU A 111 -17.70 -8.66 -26.94
C LEU A 111 -17.84 -7.84 -28.23
N ASN A 112 -19.07 -7.50 -28.64
CA ASN A 112 -19.33 -6.69 -29.84
C ASN A 112 -19.33 -5.19 -29.54
N PHE A 113 -19.32 -4.81 -28.27
CA PHE A 113 -19.23 -3.42 -27.86
C PHE A 113 -17.78 -2.97 -27.84
N ASP A 114 -17.46 -1.92 -28.59
CA ASP A 114 -16.14 -1.29 -28.57
C ASP A 114 -15.99 -0.43 -27.32
N ASP A 115 -15.36 -0.99 -26.29
CA ASP A 115 -15.00 -0.29 -25.06
C ASP A 115 -13.63 0.44 -25.18
N LYS A 116 -13.13 0.63 -26.41
CA LYS A 116 -11.82 1.22 -26.69
C LYS A 116 -10.65 0.48 -26.01
N GLY A 117 -10.84 -0.80 -25.71
CA GLY A 117 -9.82 -1.68 -25.11
C GLY A 117 -9.75 -1.63 -23.58
N LEU A 118 -10.67 -0.94 -22.91
CA LEU A 118 -10.69 -0.79 -21.45
C LEU A 118 -10.76 -2.13 -20.72
N GLY A 119 -11.61 -3.06 -21.15
CA GLY A 119 -11.76 -4.38 -20.56
C GLY A 119 -10.49 -5.22 -20.68
N SER A 120 -9.85 -5.20 -21.86
CA SER A 120 -8.56 -5.86 -22.08
C SER A 120 -7.45 -5.28 -21.19
N GLN A 121 -7.39 -3.95 -21.07
CA GLN A 121 -6.44 -3.26 -20.19
C GLN A 121 -6.71 -3.59 -18.72
N ALA A 122 -7.97 -3.64 -18.29
CA ALA A 122 -8.34 -4.01 -16.93
C ALA A 122 -7.89 -5.43 -16.58
N ILE A 123 -8.03 -6.40 -17.49
CA ILE A 123 -7.54 -7.77 -17.28
C ILE A 123 -6.01 -7.80 -17.14
N LYS A 124 -5.29 -7.10 -18.03
CA LYS A 124 -3.81 -7.00 -17.95
C LYS A 124 -3.36 -6.38 -16.63
N ALA A 125 -4.05 -5.33 -16.20
CA ALA A 125 -3.77 -4.65 -14.94
C ALA A 125 -4.05 -5.55 -13.73
N LEU A 126 -5.13 -6.34 -13.74
CA LEU A 126 -5.42 -7.35 -12.71
C LEU A 126 -4.35 -8.43 -12.62
N VAL A 127 -3.85 -8.91 -13.76
CA VAL A 127 -2.75 -9.89 -13.78
C VAL A 127 -1.47 -9.29 -13.20
N GLN A 128 -1.17 -8.03 -13.54
CA GLN A 128 -0.01 -7.32 -12.98
C GLN A 128 -0.14 -7.16 -11.46
N ASP A 129 -1.31 -6.75 -10.96
CA ASP A 129 -1.57 -6.66 -9.52
C ASP A 129 -1.43 -8.02 -8.84
N GLY A 130 -2.02 -9.07 -9.42
CA GLY A 130 -1.91 -10.44 -8.92
C GLY A 130 -0.44 -10.89 -8.80
N ARG A 131 0.37 -10.64 -9.84
CA ARG A 131 1.80 -10.94 -9.80
C ARG A 131 2.54 -10.12 -8.74
N LYS A 132 2.25 -8.81 -8.65
CA LYS A 132 2.86 -7.92 -7.65
C LYS A 132 2.55 -8.38 -6.22
N ILE A 133 1.29 -8.72 -5.93
CA ILE A 133 0.85 -9.18 -4.62
C ILE A 133 1.45 -10.55 -4.30
N GLY A 134 1.49 -11.44 -5.29
CA GLY A 134 2.13 -12.74 -5.17
C GLY A 134 3.62 -12.66 -4.78
N GLN A 135 4.35 -11.60 -5.13
CA GLN A 135 5.76 -11.43 -4.73
C GLN A 135 5.96 -11.37 -3.21
N SER A 136 4.98 -10.83 -2.48
CA SER A 136 5.00 -10.74 -1.01
C SER A 136 4.37 -11.93 -0.30
N CYS A 137 3.84 -12.90 -1.06
CA CYS A 137 3.24 -14.11 -0.51
C CYS A 137 4.30 -15.18 -0.24
N ASN A 138 3.91 -16.20 0.53
CA ASN A 138 4.73 -17.40 0.67
C ASN A 138 4.85 -18.13 -0.68
N PRO A 139 5.86 -19.01 -0.86
CA PRO A 139 6.13 -19.64 -2.16
C PRO A 139 4.95 -20.41 -2.75
N ALA A 140 4.19 -21.14 -1.93
CA ALA A 140 3.04 -21.92 -2.37
C ALA A 140 1.90 -21.01 -2.88
N GLN A 141 1.48 -20.04 -2.07
CA GLN A 141 0.45 -19.07 -2.46
C GLN A 141 0.87 -18.26 -3.70
N ARG A 142 2.15 -17.88 -3.79
CA ARG A 142 2.69 -17.17 -4.96
C ARG A 142 2.56 -18.00 -6.23
N GLU A 143 2.88 -19.28 -6.16
CA GLU A 143 2.76 -20.20 -7.29
C GLU A 143 1.30 -20.35 -7.73
N ASP A 144 0.37 -20.53 -6.78
CA ASP A 144 -1.05 -20.61 -7.09
C ASP A 144 -1.57 -19.34 -7.80
N ILE A 145 -1.20 -18.15 -7.28
CA ILE A 145 -1.58 -16.87 -7.89
C ILE A 145 -0.99 -16.75 -9.30
N TYR A 146 0.28 -17.13 -9.48
CA TYR A 146 0.96 -17.03 -10.77
C TYR A 146 0.36 -18.00 -11.79
N ASN A 147 0.00 -19.21 -11.38
CA ASN A 147 -0.67 -20.19 -12.21
C ASN A 147 -2.03 -19.67 -12.69
N LEU A 148 -2.77 -18.99 -11.83
CA LEU A 148 -4.04 -18.40 -12.20
C LEU A 148 -3.87 -17.18 -13.11
N CYS A 149 -2.89 -16.31 -12.86
CA CYS A 149 -2.49 -15.23 -13.75
C CYS A 149 -2.15 -15.74 -15.17
N ASN A 150 -1.35 -16.81 -15.26
CA ASN A 150 -0.98 -17.42 -16.54
C ASN A 150 -2.22 -17.95 -17.30
N GLN A 151 -3.17 -18.57 -16.59
CA GLN A 151 -4.43 -19.04 -17.18
C GLN A 151 -5.28 -17.88 -17.70
N VAL A 152 -5.40 -16.79 -16.93
CA VAL A 152 -6.13 -15.58 -17.32
C VAL A 152 -5.51 -14.96 -18.58
N GLU A 153 -4.19 -14.80 -18.65
CA GLU A 153 -3.49 -14.27 -19.82
C GLU A 153 -3.67 -15.15 -21.06
N MET A 154 -3.59 -16.46 -20.90
CA MET A 154 -3.80 -17.40 -22.00
C MET A 154 -5.22 -17.29 -22.58
N LEU A 155 -6.24 -17.29 -21.72
CA LEU A 155 -7.63 -17.15 -22.13
C LEU A 155 -7.90 -15.78 -22.75
N GLN A 156 -7.35 -14.70 -22.18
CA GLN A 156 -7.45 -13.35 -22.74
C GLN A 156 -6.87 -13.31 -24.15
N LYS A 157 -5.66 -13.85 -24.36
CA LYS A 157 -5.00 -13.85 -25.66
C LYS A 157 -5.81 -14.60 -26.73
N GLN A 158 -6.36 -15.76 -26.37
CA GLN A 158 -7.23 -16.54 -27.26
C GLN A 158 -8.50 -15.78 -27.63
N LEU A 159 -9.13 -15.13 -26.64
CA LEU A 159 -10.34 -14.33 -26.87
C LEU A 159 -10.07 -13.09 -27.73
N GLU A 160 -8.98 -12.38 -27.47
CA GLU A 160 -8.57 -11.22 -28.27
C GLU A 160 -8.29 -11.58 -29.73
N ASP A 161 -7.68 -12.75 -30.00
CA ASP A 161 -7.46 -13.23 -31.38
C ASP A 161 -8.78 -13.45 -32.12
N LEU A 162 -9.75 -14.12 -31.48
CA LEU A 162 -11.08 -14.32 -32.04
C LEU A 162 -11.80 -12.99 -32.31
N CYS A 163 -11.75 -12.04 -31.36
CA CYS A 163 -12.37 -10.73 -31.53
C CYS A 163 -11.72 -9.94 -32.68
N ARG A 164 -10.38 -9.94 -32.80
CA ARG A 164 -9.67 -9.28 -33.91
C ARG A 164 -10.03 -9.85 -35.28
N ARG A 165 -10.37 -11.14 -35.34
CA ARG A 165 -10.83 -11.83 -36.55
C ARG A 165 -12.33 -11.62 -36.84
N GLY A 166 -13.04 -10.83 -36.03
CA GLY A 166 -14.48 -10.61 -36.16
C GLY A 166 -15.35 -11.77 -35.65
N LEU A 167 -14.75 -12.74 -34.94
CA LEU A 167 -15.39 -13.97 -34.47
C LEU A 167 -15.90 -13.89 -33.02
N GLY A 168 -16.03 -12.68 -32.44
CA GLY A 168 -16.49 -12.47 -31.06
C GLY A 168 -17.93 -12.96 -30.77
N HIS A 169 -18.76 -13.08 -31.81
CA HIS A 169 -20.13 -13.59 -31.71
C HIS A 169 -20.22 -15.13 -31.73
N THR A 170 -19.11 -15.82 -31.99
CA THR A 170 -19.12 -17.28 -32.09
C THR A 170 -19.36 -17.95 -30.73
N PRO A 171 -19.99 -19.14 -30.67
CA PRO A 171 -20.13 -19.89 -29.42
C PRO A 171 -18.80 -20.16 -28.72
N GLN A 172 -17.73 -20.34 -29.50
CA GLN A 172 -16.38 -20.51 -28.98
C GLN A 172 -15.88 -19.26 -28.23
N ALA A 173 -16.05 -18.07 -28.79
CA ALA A 173 -15.66 -16.81 -28.15
C ALA A 173 -16.49 -16.54 -26.88
N GLN A 174 -17.80 -16.82 -26.93
CA GLN A 174 -18.69 -16.67 -25.77
C GLN A 174 -18.31 -17.62 -24.63
N GLU A 175 -17.96 -18.88 -24.93
CA GLU A 175 -17.51 -19.82 -23.90
C GLU A 175 -16.14 -19.44 -23.31
N LEU A 176 -15.21 -18.93 -24.13
CA LEU A 176 -13.94 -18.39 -23.64
C LEU A 176 -14.16 -17.18 -22.73
N ALA A 177 -15.06 -16.26 -23.08
CA ALA A 177 -15.39 -15.11 -22.25
C ALA A 177 -16.00 -15.53 -20.91
N ARG A 178 -16.89 -16.54 -20.90
CA ARG A 178 -17.46 -17.11 -19.68
C ARG A 178 -16.38 -17.74 -18.79
N LYS A 179 -15.48 -18.54 -19.37
CA LYS A 179 -14.34 -19.14 -18.64
C LYS A 179 -13.41 -18.07 -18.07
N LEU A 180 -13.07 -17.07 -18.86
CA LEU A 180 -12.23 -15.94 -18.44
C LEU A 180 -12.88 -15.16 -17.29
N LYS A 181 -14.18 -14.89 -17.37
CA LYS A 181 -14.94 -14.23 -16.29
C LYS A 181 -14.89 -15.01 -14.97
N LEU A 182 -14.99 -16.34 -15.02
CA LEU A 182 -14.84 -17.18 -13.83
C LEU A 182 -13.41 -17.11 -13.27
N LYS A 183 -12.39 -17.23 -14.12
CA LYS A 183 -10.98 -17.15 -13.71
C LYS A 183 -10.60 -15.79 -13.14
N LEU A 184 -11.18 -14.70 -13.63
CA LEU A 184 -11.00 -13.37 -13.05
C LEU A 184 -11.60 -13.26 -11.64
N ARG A 185 -12.75 -13.87 -11.39
CA ARG A 185 -13.36 -13.93 -10.04
C ARG A 185 -12.53 -14.78 -9.08
N GLU A 186 -12.02 -15.92 -9.54
CA GLU A 186 -11.09 -16.74 -8.78
C GLU A 186 -9.83 -15.93 -8.42
N LEU A 187 -9.26 -15.19 -9.40
CA LEU A 187 -8.06 -14.38 -9.20
C LEU A 187 -8.31 -13.25 -8.20
N ASN A 188 -9.45 -12.57 -8.31
CA ASN A 188 -9.84 -11.53 -7.36
C ASN A 188 -9.90 -12.07 -5.93
N LYS A 189 -10.59 -13.20 -5.71
CA LYS A 189 -10.69 -13.83 -4.39
C LYS A 189 -9.33 -14.23 -3.82
N MET A 190 -8.45 -14.78 -4.66
CA MET A 190 -7.09 -15.13 -4.24
C MET A 190 -6.26 -13.90 -3.86
N ILE A 191 -6.38 -12.82 -4.63
CA ILE A 191 -5.76 -11.53 -4.33
C ILE A 191 -6.29 -11.00 -2.98
N GLU A 192 -7.60 -10.98 -2.79
CA GLU A 192 -8.23 -10.52 -1.54
C GLU A 192 -7.70 -11.33 -0.34
N GLN A 193 -7.72 -12.66 -0.41
CA GLN A 193 -7.23 -13.53 0.66
C GLN A 193 -5.74 -13.29 0.97
N ALA A 194 -4.91 -13.14 -0.06
CA ALA A 194 -3.49 -12.86 0.10
C ALA A 194 -3.24 -11.53 0.81
N LEU A 195 -3.99 -10.49 0.45
CA LEU A 195 -3.91 -9.18 1.08
C LEU A 195 -4.34 -9.22 2.54
N ILE A 196 -5.44 -9.89 2.85
CA ILE A 196 -5.94 -10.03 4.23
C ILE A 196 -4.91 -10.76 5.10
N THR A 197 -4.31 -11.83 4.56
CA THR A 197 -3.21 -12.54 5.23
C THR A 197 -2.03 -11.61 5.52
N ARG A 198 -1.64 -10.75 4.56
CA ARG A 198 -0.59 -9.74 4.78
C ARG A 198 -0.97 -8.72 5.84
N VAL A 199 -2.22 -8.26 5.88
CA VAL A 199 -2.70 -7.33 6.91
C VAL A 199 -2.59 -7.94 8.31
N VAL A 200 -2.96 -9.21 8.46
CA VAL A 200 -2.85 -9.94 9.74
C VAL A 200 -1.39 -10.02 10.18
N GLU A 201 -0.47 -10.40 9.28
CA GLU A 201 0.95 -10.59 9.61
C GLU A 201 1.73 -9.28 9.77
N ASP A 202 1.57 -8.30 8.88
CA ASP A 202 2.39 -7.09 8.86
C ASP A 202 1.94 -6.04 9.90
N PHE A 203 0.66 -6.03 10.28
CA PHE A 203 0.10 -5.11 11.28
C PHE A 203 -0.12 -5.77 12.65
N ILE A 204 0.45 -6.96 12.88
CA ILE A 204 0.36 -7.64 14.19
C ILE A 204 0.96 -6.80 15.31
N ASP A 205 2.08 -6.14 15.05
CA ASP A 205 2.84 -5.34 16.00
C ASP A 205 3.38 -4.08 15.31
N ILE A 206 2.67 -2.97 15.51
CA ILE A 206 3.07 -1.67 15.00
C ILE A 206 3.90 -0.84 16.01
N VAL A 207 4.09 -1.34 17.23
CA VAL A 207 4.65 -0.55 18.33
C VAL A 207 6.11 -0.90 18.57
N THR A 208 6.43 -2.20 18.60
CA THR A 208 7.76 -2.69 19.02
C THR A 208 8.91 -2.17 18.15
N PRO A 209 8.84 -2.14 16.80
CA PRO A 209 9.97 -1.65 15.98
C PRO A 209 10.35 -0.20 16.30
N LEU A 210 9.36 0.69 16.47
CA LEU A 210 9.58 2.08 16.83
C LEU A 210 10.13 2.21 18.25
N LYS A 211 9.57 1.45 19.20
CA LYS A 211 10.04 1.44 20.60
C LYS A 211 11.51 1.00 20.68
N GLN A 212 11.87 -0.13 20.06
CA GLN A 212 13.25 -0.63 20.07
C GLN A 212 14.24 0.35 19.44
N PHE A 213 13.83 1.02 18.35
CA PHE A 213 14.65 2.08 17.75
C PHE A 213 14.80 3.27 18.71
N THR A 214 13.72 3.71 19.33
CA THR A 214 13.71 4.80 20.32
C THR A 214 14.61 4.49 21.52
N ASP A 215 14.56 3.27 22.04
CA ASP A 215 15.40 2.81 23.14
C ASP A 215 16.89 2.83 22.73
N ALA A 216 17.19 2.42 21.50
CA ALA A 216 18.55 2.45 20.95
C ALA A 216 19.08 3.89 20.75
N VAL A 217 18.22 4.85 20.37
CA VAL A 217 18.53 6.28 20.27
C VAL A 217 18.92 6.87 21.64
N HIS A 218 18.22 6.46 22.70
CA HIS A 218 18.42 6.96 24.05
C HIS A 218 19.51 6.25 24.85
N MET A 219 20.08 5.18 24.32
CA MET A 219 21.10 4.38 24.99
C MET A 219 22.31 5.23 25.43
N ALA A 220 22.74 5.06 26.68
CA ALA A 220 23.80 5.87 27.29
C ALA A 220 25.16 5.69 26.59
N LYS A 221 25.96 6.77 26.55
CA LYS A 221 27.34 6.74 26.04
C LYS A 221 28.18 5.76 26.89
N GLY A 222 29.03 4.97 26.24
CA GLY A 222 29.87 3.96 26.90
C GLY A 222 29.21 2.58 27.04
N THR A 223 27.92 2.42 26.68
CA THR A 223 27.30 1.10 26.63
C THR A 223 28.00 0.21 25.58
N PRO A 224 28.37 -1.03 25.91
CA PRO A 224 28.94 -1.95 24.93
C PRO A 224 28.00 -2.16 23.74
N ASN A 225 28.55 -2.27 22.53
CA ASN A 225 27.79 -2.56 21.29
C ASN A 225 26.72 -1.51 20.91
N ARG A 226 26.82 -0.29 21.45
CA ARG A 226 25.84 0.80 21.27
C ARG A 226 25.57 1.14 19.79
N ASP A 227 26.60 1.37 19.00
CA ASP A 227 26.48 1.76 17.58
C ASP A 227 25.87 0.65 16.70
N ASN A 228 26.28 -0.60 16.93
CA ASN A 228 25.72 -1.74 16.21
C ASN A 228 24.25 -1.95 16.58
N ASN A 229 23.89 -1.85 17.86
CA ASN A 229 22.49 -1.94 18.29
C ASN A 229 21.64 -0.83 17.65
N PHE A 230 22.13 0.41 17.63
CA PHE A 230 21.45 1.51 16.93
C PHE A 230 21.24 1.19 15.44
N GLN A 231 22.29 0.74 14.75
CA GLN A 231 22.20 0.44 13.32
C GLN A 231 21.23 -0.71 13.03
N GLU A 232 21.25 -1.76 13.85
CA GLU A 232 20.32 -2.88 13.75
C GLU A 232 18.88 -2.41 13.92
N LYS A 233 18.57 -1.65 14.98
CA LYS A 233 17.19 -1.17 15.23
C LYS A 233 16.73 -0.16 14.19
N ALA A 234 17.61 0.69 13.67
CA ALA A 234 17.30 1.58 12.55
C ALA A 234 16.96 0.81 11.27
N ASN A 235 17.75 -0.23 10.94
CA ASN A 235 17.49 -1.11 9.80
C ASN A 235 16.16 -1.85 9.96
N ASN A 236 15.88 -2.37 11.16
CA ASN A 236 14.63 -3.07 11.47
C ASN A 236 13.42 -2.14 11.31
N LEU A 237 13.50 -0.90 11.82
CA LEU A 237 12.43 0.10 11.64
C LEU A 237 12.23 0.44 10.16
N SER A 238 13.31 0.63 9.39
CA SER A 238 13.22 0.92 7.96
C SER A 238 12.54 -0.22 7.18
N GLN A 239 12.91 -1.47 7.45
CA GLN A 239 12.30 -2.63 6.79
C GLN A 239 10.84 -2.78 7.19
N PHE A 240 10.52 -2.59 8.48
CA PHE A 240 9.16 -2.59 8.98
C PHE A 240 8.30 -1.52 8.27
N SER A 241 8.74 -0.26 8.25
CA SER A 241 8.05 0.84 7.57
C SER A 241 7.75 0.53 6.10
N GLN A 242 8.74 -0.03 5.38
CA GLN A 242 8.58 -0.39 3.98
C GLN A 242 7.55 -1.50 3.79
N ARG A 243 7.56 -2.52 4.65
CA ARG A 243 6.57 -3.61 4.60
C ARG A 243 5.15 -3.10 4.82
N VAL A 244 4.90 -2.37 5.92
CA VAL A 244 3.55 -1.87 6.24
C VAL A 244 3.02 -0.88 5.20
N ALA A 245 3.88 0.00 4.67
CA ALA A 245 3.51 0.92 3.61
C ALA A 245 3.16 0.17 2.30
N ASN A 246 3.94 -0.85 1.92
CA ASN A 246 3.64 -1.65 0.73
C ASN A 246 2.35 -2.44 0.87
N THR A 247 2.13 -3.07 2.03
CA THR A 247 0.89 -3.81 2.30
C THR A 247 -0.32 -2.86 2.26
N ALA A 248 -0.24 -1.70 2.90
CA ALA A 248 -1.32 -0.72 2.86
C ALA A 248 -1.62 -0.18 1.46
N ARG A 249 -0.61 0.06 0.61
CA ARG A 249 -0.84 0.42 -0.81
C ARG A 249 -1.59 -0.68 -1.56
N ASN A 250 -1.18 -1.92 -1.37
CA ASN A 250 -1.81 -3.05 -2.05
C ASN A 250 -3.26 -3.24 -1.55
N VAL A 251 -3.53 -3.03 -0.26
CA VAL A 251 -4.90 -2.94 0.29
C VAL A 251 -5.68 -1.78 -0.34
N GLY A 252 -5.05 -0.62 -0.53
CA GLY A 252 -5.66 0.55 -1.19
C GLY A 252 -6.12 0.27 -2.61
N SER A 253 -5.35 -0.51 -3.38
CA SER A 253 -5.77 -0.97 -4.70
C SER A 253 -6.71 -2.17 -4.65
N GLY A 254 -6.55 -3.07 -3.70
CA GLY A 254 -7.16 -4.41 -3.71
C GLY A 254 -8.46 -4.54 -2.94
N LEU A 255 -8.54 -3.94 -1.75
CA LEU A 255 -9.64 -4.11 -0.79
C LEU A 255 -10.43 -2.83 -0.53
N ALA A 256 -9.91 -1.66 -0.90
CA ALA A 256 -10.56 -0.39 -0.61
C ALA A 256 -11.96 -0.32 -1.25
N LYS A 257 -12.97 -0.14 -0.39
CA LYS A 257 -14.40 -0.10 -0.76
C LYS A 257 -14.82 1.23 -1.37
N ASN A 258 -14.04 2.29 -1.17
CA ASN A 258 -14.32 3.63 -1.65
C ASN A 258 -13.03 4.43 -1.90
N LYS A 259 -13.18 5.54 -2.63
CA LYS A 259 -12.07 6.42 -3.00
C LYS A 259 -11.34 7.01 -1.79
N ARG A 260 -12.07 7.35 -0.71
CA ARG A 260 -11.49 7.89 0.54
C ARG A 260 -10.48 6.91 1.14
N LEU A 261 -10.84 5.64 1.24
CA LEU A 261 -9.94 4.60 1.75
C LEU A 261 -8.75 4.39 0.83
N ALA A 262 -8.96 4.29 -0.49
CA ALA A 262 -7.89 4.09 -1.44
C ALA A 262 -6.84 5.24 -1.40
N GLU A 263 -7.31 6.49 -1.40
CA GLU A 263 -6.44 7.67 -1.35
C GLU A 263 -5.80 7.86 0.03
N GLY A 264 -6.54 7.60 1.11
CA GLY A 264 -6.02 7.67 2.47
C GLY A 264 -4.88 6.68 2.71
N LEU A 265 -5.08 5.41 2.33
CA LEU A 265 -4.06 4.38 2.41
C LEU A 265 -2.81 4.74 1.61
N MET A 266 -2.97 5.26 0.39
CA MET A 266 -1.84 5.71 -0.42
C MET A 266 -1.10 6.89 0.22
N ASN A 267 -1.83 7.86 0.76
CA ASN A 267 -1.27 9.05 1.40
C ASN A 267 -0.45 8.68 2.64
N TYR A 268 -1.05 7.98 3.61
CA TYR A 268 -0.34 7.60 4.83
C TYR A 268 0.84 6.64 4.55
N SER A 269 0.73 5.74 3.56
CA SER A 269 1.87 4.91 3.13
C SER A 269 3.04 5.76 2.67
N ASN A 270 2.78 6.80 1.88
CA ASN A 270 3.83 7.73 1.42
C ASN A 270 4.39 8.57 2.57
N GLN A 271 3.56 9.01 3.52
CA GLN A 271 4.03 9.74 4.69
C GLN A 271 4.96 8.88 5.56
N ILE A 272 4.61 7.62 5.81
CA ILE A 272 5.47 6.69 6.57
C ILE A 272 6.81 6.49 5.88
N GLU A 273 6.84 6.26 4.57
CA GLU A 273 8.11 6.12 3.83
C GLU A 273 8.95 7.39 3.83
N ASN A 274 8.32 8.56 3.75
CA ASN A 274 9.03 9.85 3.77
C ASN A 274 9.55 10.20 5.17
N LEU A 275 8.81 9.89 6.23
CA LEU A 275 9.18 10.18 7.62
C LEU A 275 10.26 9.23 8.14
N THR A 276 10.24 7.96 7.73
CA THR A 276 11.19 6.94 8.20
C THR A 276 12.66 7.37 8.13
N PRO A 277 13.22 7.81 6.98
CA PRO A 277 14.62 8.23 6.92
C PRO A 277 14.89 9.52 7.72
N GLN A 278 13.92 10.42 7.83
CA GLN A 278 14.04 11.64 8.62
C GLN A 278 14.11 11.33 10.11
N LEU A 279 13.23 10.46 10.59
CA LEU A 279 13.21 9.96 11.96
C LEU A 279 14.52 9.22 12.31
N ILE A 280 15.01 8.36 11.41
CA ILE A 280 16.29 7.66 11.61
C ILE A 280 17.46 8.66 11.68
N SER A 281 17.47 9.68 10.82
CA SER A 281 18.50 10.73 10.81
C SER A 281 18.46 11.57 12.10
N ALA A 282 17.28 12.02 12.52
CA ALA A 282 17.11 12.75 13.77
C ALA A 282 17.55 11.91 14.97
N GLY A 283 17.17 10.62 14.99
CA GLY A 283 17.61 9.66 15.98
C GLY A 283 19.14 9.51 16.03
N ARG A 284 19.82 9.51 14.87
CA ARG A 284 21.28 9.46 14.80
C ARG A 284 21.95 10.74 15.33
N ILE A 285 21.37 11.91 15.06
CA ILE A 285 21.86 13.20 15.58
C ILE A 285 21.75 13.21 17.11
N ARG A 286 20.57 12.86 17.64
CA ARG A 286 20.31 12.73 19.08
C ARG A 286 21.26 11.71 19.70
N PHE A 287 21.37 10.53 19.11
CA PHE A 287 22.29 9.46 19.55
C PHE A 287 23.74 9.94 19.70
N THR A 288 24.20 10.81 18.80
CA THR A 288 25.57 11.36 18.82
C THR A 288 25.72 12.51 19.84
N HIS A 289 24.67 13.31 20.02
CA HIS A 289 24.64 14.49 20.88
C HIS A 289 23.51 14.41 21.92
N PRO A 290 23.62 13.56 22.96
CA PRO A 290 22.54 13.31 23.91
C PRO A 290 22.15 14.53 24.75
N ASP A 291 23.09 15.45 24.96
CA ASP A 291 22.91 16.65 25.79
C ASP A 291 22.28 17.82 25.00
N ASN A 292 22.09 17.65 23.69
CA ASN A 292 21.48 18.67 22.84
C ASN A 292 19.95 18.59 22.91
N LYS A 293 19.36 19.47 23.73
CA LYS A 293 17.90 19.56 23.90
C LYS A 293 17.14 19.75 22.59
N SER A 294 17.64 20.58 21.68
CA SER A 294 16.96 20.81 20.39
C SER A 294 16.97 19.57 19.49
N ALA A 295 18.02 18.74 19.55
CA ALA A 295 18.06 17.47 18.83
C ALA A 295 17.08 16.44 19.43
N ASP A 296 16.96 16.43 20.75
CA ASP A 296 16.01 15.58 21.49
C ASP A 296 14.56 15.97 21.17
N GLU A 297 14.22 17.26 21.28
CA GLU A 297 12.90 17.79 20.92
C GLU A 297 12.53 17.51 19.45
N HIS A 298 13.48 17.69 18.53
CA HIS A 298 13.25 17.40 17.11
C HIS A 298 12.98 15.91 16.86
N PHE A 299 13.74 15.03 17.52
CA PHE A 299 13.54 13.59 17.44
C PHE A 299 12.18 13.18 17.99
N GLU A 300 11.81 13.65 19.18
CA GLU A 300 10.53 13.34 19.82
C GLU A 300 9.33 13.82 18.99
N ASN A 301 9.43 15.00 18.36
CA ASN A 301 8.39 15.49 17.44
C ASN A 301 8.22 14.57 16.22
N LEU A 302 9.31 14.14 15.59
CA LEU A 302 9.25 13.21 14.45
C LEU A 302 8.74 11.82 14.86
N LYS A 303 9.10 11.37 16.07
CA LYS A 303 8.63 10.09 16.64
C LYS A 303 7.12 10.08 16.78
N SER A 304 6.56 11.13 17.41
CA SER A 304 5.11 11.27 17.58
C SER A 304 4.38 11.34 16.24
N GLN A 305 4.88 12.13 15.28
CA GLN A 305 4.29 12.21 13.93
C GLN A 305 4.30 10.86 13.20
N TYR A 306 5.41 10.12 13.28
CA TYR A 306 5.50 8.79 12.68
C TYR A 306 4.51 7.82 13.34
N GLN A 307 4.43 7.83 14.67
CA GLN A 307 3.51 6.97 15.43
C GLN A 307 2.05 7.25 15.07
N GLU A 308 1.63 8.52 15.10
CA GLU A 308 0.27 8.93 14.73
C GLU A 308 -0.08 8.49 13.30
N ASN A 309 0.82 8.70 12.35
CA ASN A 309 0.62 8.27 10.96
C ASN A 309 0.50 6.76 10.82
N LEU A 310 1.22 5.99 11.62
CA LEU A 310 1.19 4.53 11.59
C LEU A 310 -0.11 3.99 12.20
N GLU A 311 -0.61 4.62 13.27
CA GLU A 311 -1.92 4.32 13.87
C GLU A 311 -3.06 4.65 12.89
N GLN A 312 -3.02 5.81 12.22
CA GLN A 312 -4.01 6.16 11.20
C GLN A 312 -3.97 5.21 9.99
N LEU A 313 -2.77 4.83 9.53
CA LEU A 313 -2.61 3.85 8.46
C LEU A 313 -3.25 2.52 8.84
N ARG A 314 -2.99 2.03 10.07
CA ARG A 314 -3.59 0.79 10.57
C ARG A 314 -5.12 0.88 10.62
N ASN A 315 -5.68 1.96 11.13
CA ASN A 315 -7.14 2.13 11.20
C ASN A 315 -7.80 2.08 9.81
N MET A 316 -7.18 2.72 8.81
CA MET A 316 -7.66 2.65 7.43
C MET A 316 -7.54 1.25 6.81
N VAL A 317 -6.47 0.52 7.15
CA VAL A 317 -6.29 -0.86 6.71
C VAL A 317 -7.37 -1.76 7.33
N ASP A 318 -7.57 -1.65 8.64
CA ASP A 318 -8.57 -2.43 9.36
C ASP A 318 -10.00 -2.13 8.84
N GLU A 319 -10.32 -0.88 8.47
CA GLU A 319 -11.61 -0.50 7.85
C GLU A 319 -11.81 -1.09 6.43
N ALA A 320 -10.72 -1.21 5.66
CA ALA A 320 -10.78 -1.75 4.30
C ALA A 320 -11.03 -3.26 4.29
N VAL A 321 -10.59 -3.97 5.33
CA VAL A 321 -10.74 -5.42 5.43
C VAL A 321 -12.16 -5.79 5.90
N ASP A 322 -12.69 -6.90 5.40
CA ASP A 322 -13.94 -7.48 5.89
C ASP A 322 -13.72 -8.19 7.23
N SER A 323 -14.56 -7.91 8.23
CA SER A 323 -14.40 -8.39 9.60
C SER A 323 -14.40 -9.91 9.71
N VAL A 324 -15.28 -10.60 8.97
CA VAL A 324 -15.32 -12.08 8.96
C VAL A 324 -14.03 -12.64 8.37
N SER A 325 -13.60 -12.09 7.24
CA SER A 325 -12.38 -12.51 6.56
C SER A 325 -11.13 -12.23 7.41
N PHE A 326 -11.10 -11.11 8.14
CA PHE A 326 -10.05 -10.79 9.10
C PHE A 326 -9.99 -11.80 10.25
N VAL A 327 -11.14 -12.16 10.83
CA VAL A 327 -11.22 -13.12 11.93
C VAL A 327 -10.73 -14.50 11.47
N ASN A 328 -11.18 -14.97 10.30
CA ASN A 328 -10.73 -16.25 9.73
C ASN A 328 -9.23 -16.29 9.48
N ALA A 329 -8.67 -15.23 8.86
CA ALA A 329 -7.23 -15.15 8.64
C ALA A 329 -6.42 -15.03 9.95
N SER A 330 -6.99 -14.37 10.96
CA SER A 330 -6.39 -14.29 12.29
C SER A 330 -6.39 -15.64 13.01
N GLU A 331 -7.45 -16.43 12.86
CA GLU A 331 -7.52 -17.81 13.38
C GLU A 331 -6.43 -18.69 12.74
N GLU A 332 -6.30 -18.67 11.41
CA GLU A 332 -5.24 -19.41 10.70
C GLU A 332 -3.84 -19.00 11.19
N ALA A 333 -3.61 -17.70 11.39
CA ALA A 333 -2.34 -17.19 11.91
C ALA A 333 -2.10 -17.64 13.37
N ILE A 334 -3.12 -17.63 14.22
CA ILE A 334 -3.03 -18.11 15.61
C ILE A 334 -2.67 -19.61 15.64
N LEU A 335 -3.29 -20.44 14.79
CA LEU A 335 -2.97 -21.87 14.67
C LEU A 335 -1.52 -22.09 14.22
N LYS A 336 -1.06 -21.30 13.23
CA LYS A 336 0.34 -21.30 12.77
C LYS A 336 1.30 -20.94 13.92
N TYR A 337 1.05 -19.84 14.64
CA TYR A 337 1.91 -19.44 15.76
C TYR A 337 1.87 -20.44 16.92
N THR A 338 0.75 -21.13 17.14
CA THR A 338 0.64 -22.21 18.13
C THR A 338 1.60 -23.35 17.78
N THR A 339 1.59 -23.79 16.52
CA THR A 339 2.52 -24.83 16.02
C THR A 339 3.98 -24.40 16.15
N LEU A 340 4.30 -23.14 15.81
CA LEU A 340 5.65 -22.59 15.96
C LEU A 340 6.09 -22.48 17.43
N CYS A 341 5.16 -22.18 18.33
CA CYS A 341 5.38 -22.15 19.77
C CYS A 341 5.70 -23.56 20.30
N GLU A 342 4.92 -24.57 19.93
CA GLU A 342 5.17 -25.98 20.28
C GLU A 342 6.53 -26.46 19.77
N ASN A 343 6.88 -26.14 18.52
CA ASN A 343 8.19 -26.43 17.96
C ASN A 343 9.33 -25.73 18.72
N SER A 344 9.13 -24.48 19.15
CA SER A 344 10.11 -23.74 19.96
C SER A 344 10.31 -24.41 21.33
N ILE A 345 9.24 -24.90 21.95
CA ILE A 345 9.30 -25.65 23.21
C ILE A 345 10.06 -26.96 23.02
N ALA A 346 9.71 -27.74 22.00
CA ALA A 346 10.37 -29.02 21.69
C ALA A 346 11.88 -28.85 21.45
N ASN A 347 12.26 -27.77 20.77
CA ASN A 347 13.65 -27.45 20.46
C ASN A 347 14.37 -26.63 21.55
N ARG A 348 13.75 -26.39 22.72
CA ARG A 348 14.32 -25.62 23.83
C ARG A 348 14.78 -24.22 23.40
N GLN A 349 13.93 -23.51 22.67
CA GLN A 349 14.14 -22.13 22.22
C GLN A 349 13.17 -21.18 22.96
N PRO A 350 13.51 -20.70 24.18
CA PRO A 350 12.60 -19.87 24.97
C PRO A 350 12.18 -18.59 24.26
N GLN A 351 13.09 -17.98 23.51
CA GLN A 351 12.83 -16.73 22.80
C GLN A 351 11.77 -16.91 21.69
N GLY A 352 11.85 -18.00 20.93
CA GLY A 352 10.84 -18.33 19.93
C GLY A 352 9.48 -18.64 20.56
N MET A 353 9.45 -19.32 21.71
CA MET A 353 8.21 -19.56 22.45
C MET A 353 7.55 -18.24 22.89
N VAL A 354 8.33 -17.32 23.46
CA VAL A 354 7.86 -15.99 23.90
C VAL A 354 7.33 -15.17 22.72
N GLU A 355 8.05 -15.13 21.62
CA GLU A 355 7.68 -14.35 20.43
C GLU A 355 6.35 -14.85 19.83
N ASN A 356 6.24 -16.17 19.60
CA ASN A 356 5.02 -16.77 19.04
C ASN A 356 3.83 -16.60 19.97
N THR A 357 4.03 -16.75 21.28
CA THR A 357 2.98 -16.53 22.29
C THR A 357 2.50 -15.07 22.29
N SER A 358 3.42 -14.12 22.15
CA SER A 358 3.09 -12.69 22.06
C SER A 358 2.32 -12.36 20.77
N ASN A 359 2.68 -12.99 19.65
CA ASN A 359 1.95 -12.85 18.40
C ASN A 359 0.50 -13.34 18.52
N ILE A 360 0.28 -14.51 19.14
CA ILE A 360 -1.07 -15.02 19.42
C ILE A 360 -1.89 -14.01 20.24
N ALA A 361 -1.30 -13.49 21.33
CA ALA A 361 -2.00 -12.54 22.18
C ALA A 361 -2.34 -11.23 21.47
N ARG A 362 -1.42 -10.70 20.65
CA ARG A 362 -1.66 -9.50 19.83
C ARG A 362 -2.79 -9.72 18.83
N LEU A 363 -2.80 -10.85 18.11
CA LEU A 363 -3.87 -11.18 17.17
C LEU A 363 -5.22 -11.34 17.87
N ALA A 364 -5.26 -12.05 18.99
CA ALA A 364 -6.50 -12.22 19.73
C ALA A 364 -7.04 -10.87 20.25
N ASN A 365 -6.18 -9.96 20.73
CA ASN A 365 -6.59 -8.60 21.08
C ASN A 365 -7.08 -7.77 19.87
N ARG A 366 -6.50 -7.96 18.67
CA ARG A 366 -7.03 -7.36 17.43
C ARG A 366 -8.42 -7.91 17.08
N VAL A 367 -8.62 -9.23 17.20
CA VAL A 367 -9.94 -9.86 16.99
C VAL A 367 -10.98 -9.32 17.98
N LEU A 368 -10.62 -9.15 19.25
CA LEU A 368 -11.49 -8.52 20.26
C LEU A 368 -11.86 -7.08 19.87
N SER A 369 -10.92 -6.32 19.32
CA SER A 369 -11.17 -4.94 18.88
C SER A 369 -12.17 -4.89 17.72
N VAL A 370 -12.03 -5.79 16.74
CA VAL A 370 -12.98 -5.94 15.63
C VAL A 370 -14.36 -6.38 16.13
N ALA A 371 -14.42 -7.37 17.02
CA ALA A 371 -15.68 -7.83 17.60
C ALA A 371 -16.43 -6.71 18.33
N LYS A 372 -15.70 -5.90 19.12
CA LYS A 372 -16.27 -4.73 19.79
C LYS A 372 -16.81 -3.71 18.78
N GLN A 373 -16.03 -3.39 17.75
CA GLN A 373 -16.44 -2.45 16.70
C GLN A 373 -17.70 -2.93 15.97
N GLU A 374 -17.80 -4.22 15.62
CA GLU A 374 -19.00 -4.78 14.98
C GLU A 374 -20.22 -4.75 15.91
N ALA A 375 -20.03 -5.02 17.21
CA ALA A 375 -21.09 -4.90 18.20
C ALA A 375 -21.57 -3.44 18.35
N ASP A 376 -20.65 -2.48 18.43
CA ASP A 376 -20.95 -1.05 18.56
C ASP A 376 -21.67 -0.49 17.30
N ASN A 377 -21.43 -1.09 16.12
CA ASN A 377 -22.03 -0.69 14.84
C ASN A 377 -23.39 -1.36 14.55
N SER A 378 -23.83 -2.31 15.36
CA SER A 378 -25.06 -3.07 15.13
C SER A 378 -26.23 -2.53 15.96
N GLU A 379 -27.44 -2.63 15.42
CA GLU A 379 -28.69 -2.37 16.15
C GLU A 379 -29.39 -3.69 16.58
N ASP A 380 -28.92 -4.84 16.09
CA ASP A 380 -29.48 -6.16 16.40
C ASP A 380 -28.99 -6.67 17.77
N GLN A 381 -29.89 -6.65 18.75
CA GLN A 381 -29.62 -7.08 20.12
C GLN A 381 -29.16 -8.54 20.24
N SER A 382 -29.65 -9.44 19.36
CA SER A 382 -29.23 -10.83 19.37
C SER A 382 -27.80 -10.96 18.86
N PHE A 383 -27.45 -10.24 17.80
CA PHE A 383 -26.09 -10.21 17.27
C PHE A 383 -25.11 -9.65 18.31
N ILE A 384 -25.41 -8.48 18.89
CA ILE A 384 -24.57 -7.83 19.91
C ILE A 384 -24.32 -8.78 21.09
N SER A 385 -25.37 -9.42 21.60
CA SER A 385 -25.24 -10.34 22.74
C SER A 385 -24.34 -11.54 22.42
N ASN A 386 -24.49 -12.13 21.23
CA ASN A 386 -23.71 -13.29 20.81
C ASN A 386 -22.23 -12.93 20.57
N VAL A 387 -21.96 -11.78 19.95
CA VAL A 387 -20.60 -11.28 19.71
C VAL A 387 -19.90 -10.98 21.03
N ASN A 388 -20.57 -10.25 21.94
CA ASN A 388 -20.01 -9.93 23.26
C ASN A 388 -19.75 -11.18 24.10
N LEU A 389 -20.65 -12.16 24.11
CA LEU A 389 -20.43 -13.43 24.81
C LEU A 389 -19.18 -14.16 24.28
N SER A 390 -19.01 -14.18 22.95
CA SER A 390 -17.86 -14.83 22.31
C SER A 390 -16.55 -14.07 22.60
N ALA A 391 -16.59 -12.74 22.57
CA ALA A 391 -15.47 -11.88 22.92
C ALA A 391 -15.06 -12.05 24.40
N ASP A 392 -16.02 -12.11 25.32
CA ASP A 392 -15.78 -12.37 26.75
C ASP A 392 -15.11 -13.73 26.97
N ASN A 393 -15.55 -14.77 26.27
CA ASN A 393 -14.94 -16.10 26.34
C ASN A 393 -13.48 -16.07 25.87
N LEU A 394 -13.19 -15.39 24.75
CA LEU A 394 -11.83 -15.23 24.26
C LEU A 394 -10.98 -14.44 25.25
N GLN A 395 -11.48 -13.33 25.80
CA GLN A 395 -10.75 -12.49 26.75
C GLN A 395 -10.40 -13.23 28.05
N ARG A 396 -11.25 -14.17 28.48
CA ARG A 396 -11.02 -15.01 29.68
C ARG A 396 -10.01 -16.13 29.46
N CYS A 397 -9.55 -16.38 28.23
CA CYS A 397 -8.50 -17.35 27.99
C CYS A 397 -7.24 -16.99 28.77
N LYS A 398 -6.67 -17.99 29.46
CA LYS A 398 -5.55 -17.83 30.40
C LYS A 398 -4.34 -17.13 29.78
N LEU A 399 -4.12 -17.32 28.48
CA LEU A 399 -3.06 -16.66 27.74
C LEU A 399 -3.22 -15.14 27.70
N LEU A 400 -4.40 -14.65 27.33
CA LEU A 400 -4.68 -13.21 27.30
C LEU A 400 -4.70 -12.62 28.70
N TYR A 401 -5.23 -13.36 29.67
CA TYR A 401 -5.18 -12.95 31.07
C TYR A 401 -3.74 -12.74 31.56
N LEU A 402 -2.82 -13.66 31.24
CA LEU A 402 -1.42 -13.56 31.61
C LEU A 402 -0.70 -12.45 30.84
N PHE A 403 -0.97 -12.34 29.53
CA PHE A 403 -0.37 -11.32 28.67
C PHE A 403 -0.77 -9.90 29.12
N ASN A 404 -2.06 -9.66 29.33
CA ASN A 404 -2.60 -8.34 29.64
C ASN A 404 -2.31 -7.88 31.08
N ASN A 405 -2.25 -8.80 32.05
CA ASN A 405 -2.11 -8.43 33.48
C ASN A 405 -0.68 -8.49 34.02
N PHE A 406 0.23 -9.25 33.39
CA PHE A 406 1.55 -9.50 33.97
C PHE A 406 2.71 -9.07 33.07
N ASN A 407 2.43 -8.45 31.91
CA ASN A 407 3.46 -7.94 30.99
C ASN A 407 4.59 -8.95 30.74
N ILE A 408 4.26 -10.26 30.70
CA ILE A 408 5.23 -11.36 30.81
C ILE A 408 6.22 -11.40 29.63
N PHE A 409 5.98 -10.59 28.60
CA PHE A 409 6.72 -10.63 27.34
C PHE A 409 7.16 -9.26 26.79
N THR A 410 7.09 -8.19 27.59
CA THR A 410 7.78 -6.91 27.34
C THR A 410 9.02 -6.82 28.19
#